data_AF-A0A917AUP5-F1
#
_entry.id   AF-A0A917AUP5-F1
#
_cell.length_a   1.000
_cell.length_b   1.000
_cell.length_c   1.000
_cell.angle_alpha   90.00
_cell.angle_beta   90.00
_cell.angle_gamma   90.00
#
_symmetry.space_group_name_H-M   'P 1'
#
loop_
_entity.id
_entity.type
_entity.pdbx_description
1 polymer ?
#
loop_
_entity_poly.entity_id
_entity_poly.type
_entity_poly.pdbx_seq_one_letter_code
_entity_poly.pdbx_strand_id
1 'polypeptide(L)'
;MPTLSVSPAVKFFSTAAKNVLAAAEAAEVPHVVRLSIIGVDRNPHGFYAGQLAMEKIYNDAAVPTTILRAAQFHEFAAQTLQRSTLGPVVLAPRARVQPVAGWEVAEKLVSLAEGQPLGRAADLAGPHEEDLAEMVRAYARSQGSRRLILPVRLPVPMMRGMAAGLQLPREGAQLGTETFAEWLGVVGDGASSSKTDT
;
A
#
# COMPACT_ATOMS: atom_id res chain seq x y z
N MET A 1 -13.54 12.21 1.03
CA MET A 1 -13.57 10.78 0.67
C MET A 1 -12.97 10.62 -0.72
N PRO A 2 -11.85 9.89 -0.91
CA PRO A 2 -11.42 9.55 -2.27
C PRO A 2 -12.54 8.74 -2.91
N THR A 3 -12.99 9.22 -4.05
CA THR A 3 -14.16 8.74 -4.76
C THR A 3 -13.84 7.41 -5.44
N LEU A 4 -14.79 6.46 -5.39
CA LEU A 4 -14.67 5.20 -6.13
C LEU A 4 -14.85 5.38 -7.66
N SER A 5 -15.30 6.56 -8.09
CA SER A 5 -15.43 6.93 -9.49
C SER A 5 -14.12 7.49 -10.03
N VAL A 6 -13.74 7.03 -11.23
CA VAL A 6 -12.46 7.37 -11.89
C VAL A 6 -12.36 8.87 -12.15
N SER A 7 -13.38 9.50 -12.75
CA SER A 7 -13.28 10.89 -13.19
C SER A 7 -13.10 11.88 -12.02
N PRO A 8 -13.87 11.80 -10.92
CA PRO A 8 -13.64 12.64 -9.75
C PRO A 8 -12.31 12.36 -9.05
N ALA A 9 -11.85 11.10 -9.00
CA ALA A 9 -10.54 10.76 -8.44
C ALA A 9 -9.42 11.39 -9.27
N VAL A 10 -9.43 11.20 -10.60
CA VAL A 10 -8.45 11.79 -11.52
C VAL A 10 -8.43 13.31 -11.39
N LYS A 11 -9.60 13.97 -11.35
CA LYS A 11 -9.68 15.42 -11.16
C LYS A 11 -9.00 15.85 -9.85
N PHE A 12 -9.37 15.22 -8.74
CA PHE A 12 -8.81 15.55 -7.42
C PHE A 12 -7.28 15.40 -7.39
N PHE A 13 -6.77 14.22 -7.76
CA PHE A 13 -5.33 13.93 -7.70
C PHE A 13 -4.54 14.78 -8.69
N SER A 14 -5.08 15.04 -9.89
CA SER A 14 -4.41 15.90 -10.87
C SER A 14 -4.33 17.35 -10.41
N THR A 15 -5.40 17.88 -9.81
CA THR A 15 -5.39 19.23 -9.22
C THR A 15 -4.39 19.31 -8.07
N ALA A 16 -4.38 18.31 -7.17
CA ALA A 16 -3.43 18.28 -6.06
C ALA A 16 -1.98 18.26 -6.54
N ALA A 17 -1.64 17.43 -7.53
CA ALA A 17 -0.31 17.38 -8.12
C ALA A 17 0.14 18.74 -8.68
N LYS A 18 -0.71 19.36 -9.49
CA LYS A 18 -0.42 20.66 -10.11
C LYS A 18 -0.17 21.74 -9.05
N ASN A 19 -0.98 21.77 -7.99
CA ASN A 19 -0.81 22.74 -6.92
C ASN A 19 0.50 22.54 -6.15
N VAL A 20 0.84 21.29 -5.82
CA VAL A 20 2.10 20.98 -5.11
C VAL A 20 3.30 21.34 -5.98
N LEU A 21 3.29 20.96 -7.26
CA LEU A 21 4.41 21.24 -8.17
C LEU A 21 4.57 22.74 -8.47
N ALA A 22 3.47 23.48 -8.64
CA ALA A 22 3.54 24.92 -8.81
C ALA A 22 4.12 25.61 -7.56
N ALA A 23 3.77 25.14 -6.36
CA ALA A 23 4.35 25.64 -5.12
C ALA A 23 5.83 25.26 -4.97
N ALA A 24 6.20 24.04 -5.34
CA ALA A 24 7.57 23.56 -5.32
C ALA A 24 8.46 24.35 -6.30
N GLU A 25 7.97 24.63 -7.50
CA GLU A 25 8.64 25.45 -8.51
C GLU A 25 8.83 26.88 -8.02
N ALA A 26 7.77 27.52 -7.49
CA ALA A 26 7.83 28.88 -6.96
C ALA A 26 8.79 29.02 -5.76
N ALA A 27 8.99 27.94 -5.00
CA ALA A 27 9.90 27.89 -3.86
C ALA A 27 11.29 27.34 -4.23
N GLU A 28 11.57 27.11 -5.52
CA GLU A 28 12.84 26.56 -6.02
C GLU A 28 13.24 25.25 -5.31
N VAL A 29 12.26 24.41 -4.97
CA VAL A 29 12.50 23.12 -4.32
C VAL A 29 13.36 22.25 -5.23
N PRO A 30 14.51 21.76 -4.76
CA PRO A 30 15.45 21.03 -5.62
C PRO A 30 14.97 19.62 -5.97
N HIS A 31 14.08 19.05 -5.15
CA HIS A 31 13.64 17.68 -5.29
C HIS A 31 12.30 17.43 -4.61
N VAL A 32 11.37 16.79 -5.33
CA VAL A 32 10.09 16.35 -4.76
C VAL A 32 10.00 14.83 -4.78
N VAL A 33 9.87 14.22 -3.60
CA VAL A 33 9.59 12.79 -3.46
C VAL A 33 8.10 12.54 -3.32
N ARG A 34 7.57 11.63 -4.14
CA ARG A 34 6.15 11.31 -4.18
C ARG A 34 5.90 9.84 -3.92
N LEU A 35 5.14 9.57 -2.87
CA LEU A 35 4.65 8.24 -2.55
C LEU A 35 3.51 7.82 -3.49
N SER A 36 3.59 6.58 -3.96
CA SER A 36 2.61 5.91 -4.79
C SER A 36 2.42 4.47 -4.38
N ILE A 37 1.74 3.69 -5.21
CA ILE A 37 1.25 2.36 -4.89
C ILE A 37 1.76 1.37 -5.94
N ILE A 38 2.28 0.24 -5.47
CA ILE A 38 2.73 -0.84 -6.35
C ILE A 38 1.57 -1.30 -7.25
N GLY A 39 1.86 -1.43 -8.55
CA GLY A 39 0.90 -1.90 -9.55
C GLY A 39 -0.26 -0.95 -9.86
N VAL A 40 -0.15 0.33 -9.50
CA VAL A 40 -1.18 1.35 -9.80
C VAL A 40 -1.49 1.49 -11.31
N ASP A 41 -0.50 1.22 -12.16
CA ASP A 41 -0.59 1.16 -13.62
C ASP A 41 -1.25 -0.14 -14.13
N ARG A 42 -1.14 -1.22 -13.37
CA ARG A 42 -1.68 -2.55 -13.73
C ARG A 42 -3.13 -2.72 -13.30
N ASN A 43 -3.57 -1.99 -12.28
CA ASN A 43 -4.94 -2.02 -11.76
C ASN A 43 -5.55 -0.60 -11.68
N PRO A 44 -5.66 0.15 -12.79
CA PRO A 44 -6.04 1.57 -12.77
C PRO A 44 -7.55 1.77 -12.62
N HIS A 45 -8.12 1.31 -11.51
CA HIS A 45 -9.55 1.42 -11.22
C HIS A 45 -9.81 2.30 -10.00
N GLY A 46 -10.93 3.05 -10.03
CA GLY A 46 -11.32 3.94 -8.94
C GLY A 46 -10.20 4.92 -8.56
N PHE A 47 -9.80 4.91 -7.29
CA PHE A 47 -8.76 5.83 -6.79
C PHE A 47 -7.37 5.55 -7.38
N TYR A 48 -7.06 4.32 -7.80
CA TYR A 48 -5.78 3.99 -8.45
C TYR A 48 -5.61 4.70 -9.79
N ALA A 49 -6.69 4.91 -10.55
CA ALA A 49 -6.64 5.71 -11.77
C ALA A 49 -6.20 7.15 -11.49
N GLY A 50 -6.66 7.72 -10.36
CA GLY A 50 -6.24 9.05 -9.92
C GLY A 50 -4.78 9.08 -9.47
N GLN A 51 -4.32 8.09 -8.72
CA GLN A 51 -2.92 7.95 -8.32
C GLN A 51 -1.98 7.79 -9.53
N LEU A 52 -2.41 7.08 -10.58
CA LEU A 52 -1.68 6.94 -11.84
C LEU A 52 -1.66 8.25 -12.64
N ALA A 53 -2.76 9.00 -12.68
CA ALA A 53 -2.78 10.34 -13.27
C ALA A 53 -1.80 11.29 -12.54
N MET A 54 -1.71 11.15 -11.22
CA MET A 54 -0.73 11.87 -10.41
C MET A 54 0.71 11.50 -10.79
N GLU A 55 1.02 10.21 -11.00
CA GLU A 55 2.37 9.79 -11.46
C GLU A 55 2.80 10.49 -12.73
N LYS A 56 1.91 10.54 -13.72
CA LYS A 56 2.20 11.17 -15.01
C LYS A 56 2.57 12.64 -14.85
N ILE A 57 1.79 13.38 -14.06
CA ILE A 57 2.04 14.80 -13.80
C ILE A 57 3.39 15.02 -13.09
N TYR A 58 3.76 14.16 -12.15
CA TYR A 58 5.07 14.26 -11.46
C TYR A 58 6.25 13.87 -12.35
N ASN A 59 6.06 12.93 -13.29
CA ASN A 59 7.10 12.56 -14.27
C ASN A 59 7.33 13.67 -15.30
N ASP A 60 6.27 14.38 -15.69
CA ASP A 60 6.34 15.46 -16.69
C ASP A 60 6.66 16.84 -16.05
N ALA A 61 6.95 16.87 -14.74
CA ALA A 61 7.21 18.10 -14.01
C ALA A 61 8.59 18.69 -14.35
N ALA A 62 8.69 20.03 -14.36
CA ALA A 62 9.97 20.72 -14.48
C ALA A 62 10.84 20.57 -13.22
N VAL A 63 10.19 20.52 -12.04
CA VAL A 63 10.86 20.26 -10.77
C VAL A 63 11.37 18.81 -10.77
N PRO A 64 12.63 18.53 -10.41
CA PRO A 64 13.13 17.16 -10.32
C PRO A 64 12.33 16.33 -9.31
N THR A 65 11.92 15.12 -9.70
CA THR A 65 11.07 14.27 -8.84
C THR A 65 11.64 12.88 -8.62
N THR A 66 11.12 12.19 -7.59
CA THR A 66 11.29 10.75 -7.43
C THR A 66 10.01 10.12 -6.94
N ILE A 67 9.54 9.12 -7.68
CA ILE A 67 8.35 8.35 -7.32
C ILE A 67 8.79 7.08 -6.61
N LEU A 68 8.29 6.87 -5.41
CA LEU A 68 8.37 5.60 -4.68
C LEU A 68 7.00 4.94 -4.71
N ARG A 69 6.88 3.74 -5.28
CA ARG A 69 5.68 2.92 -5.09
C ARG A 69 5.90 2.00 -3.89
N ALA A 70 5.02 2.09 -2.91
CA ALA A 70 5.00 1.18 -1.77
C ALA A 70 3.83 0.19 -1.86
N ALA A 71 3.97 -0.95 -1.19
CA ALA A 71 2.86 -1.84 -0.93
C ALA A 71 1.84 -1.19 0.03
N GLN A 72 0.72 -1.87 0.28
CA GLN A 72 -0.20 -1.47 1.34
C GLN A 72 0.51 -1.53 2.69
N PHE A 73 0.15 -0.67 3.64
CA PHE A 73 0.75 -0.74 4.96
C PHE A 73 0.04 -1.78 5.84
N HIS A 74 0.66 -2.23 6.92
CA HIS A 74 0.06 -3.16 7.88
C HIS A 74 -1.31 -2.70 8.40
N GLU A 75 -1.50 -1.39 8.57
CA GLU A 75 -2.76 -0.75 8.96
C GLU A 75 -3.92 -0.99 7.99
N PHE A 76 -3.64 -1.47 6.77
CA PHE A 76 -4.68 -1.79 5.80
C PHE A 76 -5.66 -2.85 6.31
N ALA A 77 -5.22 -3.76 7.19
CA ALA A 77 -6.11 -4.69 7.89
C ALA A 77 -7.12 -3.95 8.79
N ALA A 78 -6.65 -2.98 9.57
CA ALA A 78 -7.50 -2.18 10.46
C ALA A 78 -8.51 -1.33 9.68
N GLN A 79 -8.06 -0.68 8.61
CA GLN A 79 -8.92 0.12 7.73
C GLN A 79 -9.99 -0.74 7.05
N THR A 80 -9.61 -1.94 6.58
CA THR A 80 -10.54 -2.90 5.99
C THR A 80 -11.55 -3.39 7.03
N LEU A 81 -11.11 -3.75 8.24
CA LEU A 81 -12.00 -4.12 9.34
C LEU A 81 -13.05 -3.04 9.60
N GLN A 82 -12.64 -1.78 9.71
CA GLN A 82 -13.54 -0.66 9.96
C GLN A 82 -14.55 -0.45 8.83
N ARG A 83 -14.12 -0.52 7.57
CA ARG A 83 -14.96 -0.28 6.39
C ARG A 83 -15.92 -1.42 6.06
N SER A 84 -15.56 -2.64 6.46
CA SER A 84 -16.33 -3.86 6.16
C SER A 84 -17.20 -4.38 7.31
N THR A 85 -17.27 -3.65 8.43
CA THR A 85 -18.09 -4.06 9.59
C THR A 85 -19.57 -3.76 9.36
N LEU A 86 -20.40 -4.79 9.49
CA LEU A 86 -21.87 -4.75 9.42
C LEU A 86 -22.43 -5.39 10.70
N GLY A 87 -22.62 -4.57 11.74
CA GLY A 87 -23.06 -5.06 13.05
C GLY A 87 -22.07 -6.08 13.65
N PRO A 88 -22.51 -7.33 13.94
CA PRO A 88 -21.63 -8.37 14.49
C PRO A 88 -20.78 -9.10 13.44
N VAL A 89 -20.93 -8.79 12.15
CA VAL A 89 -20.26 -9.46 11.03
C VAL A 89 -19.29 -8.51 10.34
N VAL A 90 -18.19 -9.04 9.83
CA VAL A 90 -17.23 -8.32 8.97
C VAL A 90 -17.10 -9.07 7.66
N LEU A 91 -17.34 -8.38 6.54
CA LEU A 91 -17.13 -8.93 5.19
C LEU A 91 -15.72 -8.62 4.71
N ALA A 92 -14.76 -9.48 5.04
CA ALA A 92 -13.35 -9.28 4.74
C ALA A 92 -13.05 -9.67 3.28
N PRO A 93 -12.59 -8.74 2.41
CA PRO A 93 -12.28 -9.07 1.03
C PRO A 93 -11.07 -10.01 0.93
N ARG A 94 -11.16 -11.05 0.10
CA ARG A 94 -10.00 -11.85 -0.31
C ARG A 94 -9.17 -11.07 -1.33
N ALA A 95 -7.90 -10.84 -1.00
CA ALA A 95 -6.93 -10.16 -1.83
C ALA A 95 -5.52 -10.60 -1.43
N ARG A 96 -4.61 -10.66 -2.41
CA ARG A 96 -3.18 -10.92 -2.18
C ARG A 96 -2.47 -9.59 -1.99
N VAL A 97 -1.78 -9.42 -0.88
CA VAL A 97 -1.05 -8.19 -0.53
C VAL A 97 0.31 -8.55 0.06
N GLN A 98 1.29 -7.65 0.03
CA GLN A 98 2.62 -7.88 0.65
C GLN A 98 2.95 -6.68 1.52
N PRO A 99 2.29 -6.56 2.68
CA PRO A 99 2.16 -5.31 3.41
C PRO A 99 3.48 -4.88 4.04
N VAL A 100 3.81 -3.60 3.97
CA VAL A 100 5.06 -3.03 4.49
C VAL A 100 4.79 -2.21 5.74
N ALA A 101 5.78 -2.12 6.64
CA ALA A 101 5.68 -1.24 7.79
C ALA A 101 5.70 0.24 7.38
N GLY A 102 4.84 1.05 8.02
CA GLY A 102 4.77 2.48 7.73
C GLY A 102 6.08 3.22 8.04
N TRP A 103 6.82 2.78 9.05
CA TRP A 103 8.11 3.37 9.42
C TRP A 103 9.19 3.07 8.38
N GLU A 104 9.23 1.87 7.79
CA GLU A 104 10.17 1.52 6.71
C GLU A 104 9.92 2.36 5.45
N VAL A 105 8.64 2.64 5.15
CA VAL A 105 8.29 3.55 4.06
C VAL A 105 8.72 4.98 4.37
N ALA A 106 8.54 5.44 5.61
CA ALA A 106 8.98 6.77 6.03
C ALA A 106 10.50 6.93 5.93
N GLU A 107 11.28 5.97 6.42
CA GLU A 107 12.74 5.94 6.29
C GLU A 107 13.17 5.98 4.83
N LYS A 108 12.52 5.18 3.97
CA LYS A 108 12.82 5.19 2.54
C LYS A 108 12.50 6.54 1.90
N LEU A 109 11.39 7.18 2.27
CA LEU A 109 11.03 8.50 1.75
C LEU A 109 12.05 9.57 2.16
N VAL A 110 12.51 9.55 3.41
CA VAL A 110 13.56 10.46 3.91
C VAL A 110 14.86 10.23 3.13
N SER A 111 15.32 8.98 3.04
CA SER A 111 16.52 8.62 2.28
C SER A 111 16.45 9.05 0.82
N LEU A 112 15.30 8.93 0.17
CA LEU A 112 15.11 9.41 -1.19
C LEU A 112 15.17 10.94 -1.26
N ALA A 113 14.57 11.66 -0.30
CA ALA A 113 14.53 13.11 -0.29
C ALA A 113 15.89 13.76 -0.02
N GLU A 114 16.77 13.07 0.71
CA GLU A 114 18.16 13.48 0.94
C GLU A 114 19.09 13.11 -0.24
N GLY A 115 18.62 12.25 -1.14
CA GLY A 115 19.37 11.77 -2.29
C GLY A 115 19.22 12.65 -3.54
N GLN A 116 19.79 12.15 -4.65
CA GLN A 116 19.56 12.76 -5.96
C GLN A 116 18.21 12.31 -6.56
N PRO A 117 17.54 13.17 -7.35
CA PRO A 117 16.33 12.78 -8.06
C PRO A 117 16.56 11.59 -9.01
N LEU A 118 15.75 10.54 -8.87
CA LEU A 118 15.84 9.30 -9.65
C LEU A 118 14.74 9.16 -10.72
N GLY A 119 13.73 10.02 -10.72
CA GLY A 119 12.47 9.82 -11.45
C GLY A 119 11.64 8.68 -10.86
N ARG A 120 12.18 7.45 -10.83
CA ARG A 120 11.52 6.27 -10.26
C ARG A 120 12.46 5.41 -9.43
N ALA A 121 12.15 5.27 -8.14
CA ALA A 121 12.86 4.36 -7.23
C ALA A 121 12.40 2.90 -7.39
N ALA A 122 13.14 1.94 -6.83
CA ALA A 122 12.65 0.58 -6.66
C ALA A 122 11.34 0.55 -5.85
N ASP A 123 10.47 -0.42 -6.14
CA ASP A 123 9.28 -0.68 -5.31
C ASP A 123 9.69 -1.04 -3.88
N LEU A 124 8.89 -0.67 -2.89
CA LEU A 124 9.09 -1.08 -1.50
C LEU A 124 7.89 -1.89 -1.02
N ALA A 125 8.11 -3.14 -0.63
CA ALA A 125 7.08 -4.04 -0.11
C ALA A 125 7.52 -4.69 1.19
N GLY A 126 6.61 -5.36 1.90
CA GLY A 126 6.98 -6.09 3.11
C GLY A 126 7.71 -7.41 2.85
N PRO A 127 8.12 -8.10 3.92
CA PRO A 127 8.87 -9.35 3.81
C PRO A 127 8.04 -10.51 3.22
N HIS A 128 6.72 -10.52 3.44
CA HIS A 128 5.85 -11.66 3.12
C HIS A 128 4.55 -11.27 2.42
N GLU A 129 4.13 -12.11 1.48
CA GLU A 129 2.79 -12.05 0.91
C GLU A 129 1.76 -12.62 1.89
N GLU A 130 0.62 -11.95 2.00
CA GLU A 130 -0.47 -12.21 2.93
C GLU A 130 -1.83 -12.25 2.20
N ASP A 131 -2.78 -12.98 2.79
CA ASP A 131 -4.21 -12.87 2.44
C ASP A 131 -4.88 -11.80 3.31
N LEU A 132 -5.48 -10.80 2.66
CA LEU A 132 -6.11 -9.67 3.36
C LEU A 132 -7.21 -10.10 4.34
N ALA A 133 -7.98 -11.15 4.04
CA ALA A 133 -9.03 -11.60 4.95
C ALA A 133 -8.45 -12.27 6.21
N GLU A 134 -7.33 -12.97 6.07
CA GLU A 134 -6.56 -13.49 7.21
C GLU A 134 -5.93 -12.36 8.03
N MET A 135 -5.36 -11.33 7.37
CA MET A 135 -4.83 -10.16 8.07
C MET A 135 -5.91 -9.44 8.89
N VAL A 136 -7.09 -9.22 8.31
CA VAL A 136 -8.26 -8.62 8.99
C VAL A 136 -8.67 -9.46 10.19
N ARG A 137 -8.68 -10.79 10.06
CA ARG A 137 -9.01 -11.71 11.15
C ARG A 137 -7.97 -11.67 12.27
N ALA A 138 -6.68 -11.69 11.92
CA ALA A 138 -5.59 -11.61 12.89
C ALA A 138 -5.60 -10.27 13.64
N TYR A 139 -5.78 -9.15 12.95
CA TYR A 139 -5.94 -7.84 13.58
C TYR A 139 -7.19 -7.80 14.49
N ALA A 140 -8.34 -8.30 14.03
CA ALA A 140 -9.53 -8.34 14.87
C ALA A 140 -9.30 -9.13 16.17
N ARG A 141 -8.58 -10.26 16.10
CA ARG A 141 -8.21 -11.06 17.28
C ARG A 141 -7.25 -10.33 18.21
N SER A 142 -6.23 -9.65 17.69
CA SER A 142 -5.30 -8.89 18.54
C SER A 142 -6.01 -7.75 19.29
N GLN A 143 -7.09 -7.22 18.73
CA GLN A 143 -7.96 -6.23 19.36
C GLN A 143 -9.05 -6.83 20.28
N GLY A 144 -9.03 -8.15 20.54
CA GLY A 144 -10.04 -8.82 21.37
C GLY A 144 -11.44 -8.88 20.77
N SER A 145 -11.59 -8.61 19.46
CA SER A 145 -12.88 -8.63 18.77
C SER A 145 -13.43 -10.05 18.63
N ARG A 146 -14.72 -10.21 18.93
CA ARG A 146 -15.48 -11.46 18.74
C ARG A 146 -16.37 -11.46 17.49
N ARG A 147 -16.22 -10.45 16.62
CA ARG A 147 -17.03 -10.33 15.40
C ARG A 147 -16.75 -11.50 14.45
N LEU A 148 -17.79 -11.95 13.75
CA LEU A 148 -17.67 -13.02 12.75
C LEU A 148 -17.02 -12.46 11.48
N ILE A 149 -15.82 -12.94 11.14
CA ILE A 149 -15.07 -12.51 9.95
C ILE A 149 -15.36 -13.48 8.79
N LEU A 150 -16.17 -13.04 7.83
CA LEU A 150 -16.52 -13.81 6.63
C LEU A 150 -15.64 -13.36 5.44
N PRO A 151 -14.78 -14.24 4.90
CA PRO A 151 -14.01 -13.92 3.71
C PRO A 151 -14.91 -13.90 2.48
N VAL A 152 -14.87 -12.80 1.70
CA VAL A 152 -15.71 -12.60 0.52
C VAL A 152 -14.89 -12.21 -0.71
N ARG A 153 -15.34 -12.62 -1.90
CA ARG A 153 -14.81 -12.12 -3.17
C ARG A 153 -15.69 -10.98 -3.65
N LEU A 154 -15.15 -9.76 -3.68
CA LEU A 154 -15.90 -8.60 -4.16
C LEU A 154 -15.82 -8.52 -5.69
N PRO A 155 -16.95 -8.39 -6.42
CA PRO A 155 -16.96 -8.32 -7.89
C PRO A 155 -16.48 -6.96 -8.45
N VAL A 156 -15.80 -6.15 -7.64
CA VAL A 156 -15.25 -4.85 -8.01
C VAL A 156 -13.95 -5.06 -8.79
N PRO A 157 -13.76 -4.43 -9.98
CA PRO A 157 -12.55 -4.61 -10.80
C PRO A 157 -11.25 -4.41 -10.02
N MET A 158 -11.17 -3.36 -9.20
CA MET A 158 -10.02 -3.08 -8.33
C MET A 158 -9.70 -4.26 -7.40
N MET A 159 -10.71 -4.84 -6.76
CA MET A 159 -10.53 -5.97 -5.85
C MET A 159 -10.20 -7.27 -6.59
N ARG A 160 -10.77 -7.48 -7.78
CA ARG A 160 -10.38 -8.59 -8.67
C ARG A 160 -8.91 -8.51 -9.06
N GLY A 161 -8.41 -7.30 -9.36
CA GLY A 161 -6.99 -7.06 -9.62
C GLY A 161 -6.11 -7.38 -8.42
N MET A 162 -6.48 -6.94 -7.22
CA MET A 162 -5.74 -7.29 -5.99
C MET A 162 -5.76 -8.79 -5.71
N ALA A 163 -6.91 -9.47 -5.89
CA ALA A 163 -7.00 -10.92 -5.76
C ALA A 163 -6.13 -11.67 -6.79
N ALA A 164 -5.95 -11.10 -7.99
CA ALA A 164 -5.04 -11.61 -9.01
C ALA A 164 -3.56 -11.25 -8.73
N GLY A 165 -3.25 -10.55 -7.64
CA GLY A 165 -1.88 -10.16 -7.28
C GLY A 165 -1.34 -8.97 -8.06
N LEU A 166 -2.20 -8.16 -8.70
CA LEU A 166 -1.73 -7.00 -9.48
C LEU A 166 -1.06 -5.93 -8.63
N GLN A 167 -1.25 -5.95 -7.31
CA GLN A 167 -0.64 -5.04 -6.33
C GLN A 167 0.64 -5.59 -5.68
N LEU A 168 1.05 -6.81 -6.01
CA LEU A 168 2.28 -7.41 -5.47
C LEU A 168 3.52 -6.78 -6.12
N PRO A 169 4.65 -6.70 -5.39
CA PRO A 169 5.91 -6.28 -5.96
C PRO A 169 6.32 -7.19 -7.12
N ARG A 170 7.10 -6.62 -8.06
CA ARG A 170 7.80 -7.40 -9.08
C ARG A 170 9.25 -7.63 -8.64
N GLU A 171 9.96 -8.44 -9.42
CA GLU A 171 11.41 -8.56 -9.31
C GLU A 171 12.09 -7.18 -9.28
N GLY A 172 13.10 -7.03 -8.41
CA GLY A 172 13.79 -5.77 -8.17
C GLY A 172 13.15 -4.85 -7.13
N ALA A 173 12.03 -5.25 -6.51
CA ALA A 173 11.50 -4.56 -5.33
C ALA A 173 12.44 -4.75 -4.12
N GLN A 174 12.61 -3.69 -3.34
CA GLN A 174 13.18 -3.77 -2.01
C GLN A 174 12.14 -4.34 -1.05
N LEU A 175 12.55 -5.29 -0.22
CA LEU A 175 11.71 -5.87 0.82
C LEU A 175 12.09 -5.30 2.18
N GLY A 176 11.09 -4.88 2.94
CA GLY A 176 11.19 -4.57 4.35
C GLY A 176 11.36 -5.84 5.19
N THR A 177 11.44 -5.64 6.48
CA THR A 177 11.85 -6.64 7.48
C THR A 177 10.76 -6.93 8.50
N GLU A 178 9.98 -5.91 8.91
CA GLU A 178 8.91 -6.11 9.89
C GLU A 178 7.72 -6.84 9.26
N THR A 179 7.46 -8.03 9.75
CA THR A 179 6.31 -8.85 9.37
C THR A 179 5.01 -8.30 9.96
N PHE A 180 3.88 -8.68 9.37
CA PHE A 180 2.57 -8.30 9.91
C PHE A 180 2.33 -8.89 11.32
N ALA A 181 2.85 -10.09 11.60
CA ALA A 181 2.74 -10.73 12.90
C ALA A 181 3.51 -9.96 14.00
N GLU A 182 4.74 -9.54 13.70
CA GLU A 182 5.55 -8.69 14.59
C GLU A 182 4.86 -7.35 14.85
N TRP A 183 4.33 -6.71 13.80
CA TRP A 183 3.58 -5.45 13.93
C TRP A 183 2.35 -5.59 14.84
N LEU A 184 1.66 -6.74 14.82
CA LEU A 184 0.55 -7.03 15.74
C LEU A 184 0.99 -7.27 17.19
N GLY A 185 2.30 -7.35 17.47
CA GLY A 185 2.85 -7.79 18.75
C GLY A 185 2.64 -9.29 19.00
N VAL A 186 2.31 -10.07 17.96
CA VAL A 186 2.21 -11.53 18.03
C VAL A 186 3.60 -12.08 17.69
N VAL A 187 4.49 -12.06 18.67
CA VAL A 187 5.75 -12.80 18.58
C VAL A 187 5.37 -14.28 18.53
N GLY A 188 5.71 -14.96 17.45
CA GLY A 188 5.63 -16.41 17.43
C GLY A 188 6.50 -16.93 18.57
N ASP A 189 5.90 -17.66 19.52
CA ASP A 189 6.67 -18.53 20.39
C ASP A 189 7.63 -19.32 19.51
N GLY A 190 8.92 -19.25 19.86
CA GLY A 190 10.02 -19.55 18.97
C GLY A 190 9.88 -20.85 18.21
N ALA A 191 10.50 -20.89 17.03
CA ALA A 191 10.81 -22.12 16.33
C ALA A 191 11.69 -23.01 17.23
N SER A 192 11.04 -23.78 18.11
CA SER A 192 11.61 -24.88 18.87
C SER A 192 11.63 -26.10 17.97
N SER A 193 12.83 -26.42 17.49
CA SER A 193 13.37 -27.77 17.23
C SER A 193 12.44 -28.84 16.65
N SER A 194 12.82 -29.34 15.48
CA SER A 194 12.88 -30.78 15.26
C SER A 194 14.24 -31.17 14.65
N LYS A 195 15.07 -31.81 15.47
CA LYS A 195 15.78 -33.05 15.07
C LYS A 195 14.69 -34.03 14.61
N THR A 196 14.86 -34.89 13.61
CA THR A 196 15.80 -36.02 13.56
C THR A 196 15.83 -36.65 12.15
N ASP A 197 16.96 -37.29 11.86
CA ASP A 197 17.17 -38.47 10.98
C ASP A 197 17.04 -38.34 9.46
N THR A 198 18.19 -38.27 8.77
CA THR A 198 18.83 -39.47 8.17
C THR A 198 20.33 -39.25 8.00
#